data_AF-A0A800ACN4-F1
#
_entry.id   AF-A0A800ACN4-F1
#
_cell.length_a   1.000
_cell.length_b   1.000
_cell.length_c   1.000
_cell.angle_alpha   90.00
_cell.angle_beta   90.00
_cell.angle_gamma   90.00
#
_symmetry.space_group_name_H-M   'P 1'
#
loop_
_entity.id
_entity.type
_entity.pdbx_description
1 polymer ?
#
loop_
_entity_poly.entity_id
_entity_poly.type
_entity_poly.pdbx_seq_one_letter_code
_entity_poly.pdbx_strand_id
1 'polypeptide(L)'
;MRIRAWEMTSEVDDKGVIKLLHKHAFVTLKWTGITKMVLRDFNHQNVLFDIRFFDSDDGIHTILDTSYGLNGEIVSSEVQVEPIEVTIGCYRNMSPRWGFCVIICH
;
A
#
# COMPACT_ATOMS: atom_id res chain seq x y z
N MET A 1 0.03 10.74 0.36
CA MET A 1 -0.58 9.54 0.97
C MET A 1 0.49 8.78 1.70
N ARG A 2 0.27 8.43 2.98
CA ARG A 2 1.21 7.62 3.77
C ARG A 2 0.70 6.18 3.83
N ILE A 3 1.54 5.26 3.38
CA ILE A 3 1.26 3.83 3.20
C ILE A 3 2.13 3.06 4.18
N ARG A 4 1.49 2.18 4.98
CA ARG A 4 2.21 1.16 5.73
C ARG A 4 2.25 -0.13 4.91
N ALA A 5 3.44 -0.52 4.45
CA ALA A 5 3.67 -1.72 3.67
C ALA A 5 4.49 -2.76 4.46
N TRP A 6 4.33 -4.04 4.10
CA TRP A 6 4.98 -5.18 4.77
C TRP A 6 5.42 -6.21 3.74
N GLU A 7 6.56 -6.85 3.98
CA GLU A 7 7.03 -7.99 3.17
C GLU A 7 6.36 -9.28 3.68
N MET A 8 5.61 -9.96 2.81
CA MET A 8 5.02 -11.28 3.12
C MET A 8 5.94 -12.40 2.61
N THR A 9 5.94 -13.55 3.29
CA THR A 9 6.62 -14.76 2.78
C THR A 9 5.66 -15.91 2.60
N SER A 10 6.06 -16.88 1.78
CA SER A 10 5.44 -18.20 1.71
C SER A 10 6.10 -19.22 2.66
N GLU A 11 7.11 -18.81 3.45
CA GLU A 11 7.72 -19.71 4.42
C GLU A 11 6.74 -19.99 5.55
N VAL A 12 6.72 -21.24 5.98
CA VAL A 12 5.84 -21.71 7.05
C VAL A 12 6.74 -22.25 8.16
N ASP A 13 6.40 -21.96 9.42
CA ASP A 13 7.11 -22.51 10.57
C ASP A 13 6.76 -24.00 10.78
N ASP A 14 7.45 -24.64 11.72
CA ASP A 14 7.27 -26.06 12.05
C ASP A 14 5.85 -26.38 12.58
N LYS A 15 5.00 -25.36 12.80
CA LYS A 15 3.61 -25.47 13.26
C LYS A 15 2.61 -25.18 12.15
N GLY A 16 3.05 -24.93 10.92
CA GLY A 16 2.16 -24.62 9.80
C GLY A 16 1.68 -23.16 9.78
N VAL A 17 2.35 -22.24 10.50
CA VAL A 17 2.04 -20.81 10.49
C VAL A 17 2.98 -20.07 9.54
N ILE A 18 2.44 -19.20 8.68
CA ILE A 18 3.25 -18.38 7.76
C ILE A 18 4.21 -17.50 8.58
N LYS A 19 5.51 -17.59 8.27
CA LYS A 19 6.52 -16.68 8.80
C LYS A 19 6.33 -15.31 8.16
N LEU A 20 5.87 -14.36 8.96
CA LEU A 20 5.86 -12.96 8.57
C LEU A 20 7.30 -12.44 8.55
N LEU A 21 7.75 -11.86 7.43
CA LEU A 21 8.99 -11.10 7.44
C LEU A 21 8.74 -9.79 8.19
N HIS A 22 9.57 -9.55 9.20
CA HIS A 22 9.45 -8.43 10.14
C HIS A 22 9.83 -7.06 9.54
N LYS A 23 9.91 -6.95 8.21
CA LYS A 23 10.19 -5.70 7.52
C LYS A 23 8.88 -5.03 7.19
N HIS A 24 8.66 -3.89 7.85
CA HIS A 24 7.61 -2.97 7.45
C HIS A 24 8.21 -1.61 7.17
N ALA A 25 7.57 -0.92 6.24
CA ALA A 25 8.01 0.35 5.71
C ALA A 25 6.84 1.32 5.72
N PHE A 26 7.10 2.55 6.14
CA PHE A 26 6.23 3.66 5.80
C PHE A 26 6.73 4.31 4.52
N VAL A 27 5.87 4.34 3.51
CA VAL A 27 6.14 4.98 2.22
C VAL A 27 5.18 6.16 2.10
N THR A 28 5.70 7.35 1.78
CA THR A 28 4.86 8.50 1.47
C THR A 28 4.92 8.78 -0.02
N LEU A 29 3.76 8.71 -0.67
CA LEU A 29 3.57 9.09 -2.06
C LEU A 29 3.02 10.51 -2.14
N LYS A 30 3.63 11.35 -2.98
CA LYS A 30 3.16 12.69 -3.30
C LYS A 30 2.88 12.80 -4.79
N TRP A 31 1.71 13.30 -5.14
CA TRP A 31 1.32 13.58 -6.53
C TRP A 31 1.31 15.10 -6.74
N THR A 32 1.92 15.58 -7.82
CA THR A 32 1.94 16.99 -8.23
C THR A 32 1.21 17.14 -9.56
N GLY A 33 0.49 18.26 -9.75
CA GLY A 33 -0.24 18.53 -10.99
C GLY A 33 -1.38 17.54 -11.23
N ILE A 34 -2.16 17.23 -10.17
CA ILE A 34 -3.30 16.31 -10.26
C ILE A 34 -4.36 16.91 -11.19
N THR A 35 -4.69 16.19 -12.27
CA THR A 35 -5.74 16.57 -13.23
C THR A 35 -7.04 15.80 -12.97
N LYS A 36 -6.94 14.61 -12.37
CA LYS A 36 -8.09 13.77 -11.99
C LYS A 36 -7.81 13.04 -10.69
N MET A 37 -8.78 13.01 -9.79
CA MET A 37 -8.73 12.19 -8.58
C MET A 37 -10.11 11.63 -8.27
N VAL A 38 -10.22 10.31 -8.21
CA VAL A 38 -11.43 9.59 -7.84
C VAL A 38 -11.07 8.62 -6.74
N LEU A 39 -11.66 8.79 -5.56
CA LEU A 39 -11.52 7.87 -4.43
C LEU A 39 -12.93 7.41 -4.03
N ARG A 40 -13.19 6.12 -4.14
CA ARG A 40 -14.45 5.48 -3.78
C ARG A 40 -14.28 4.71 -2.48
N ASP A 41 -15.28 4.82 -1.62
CA ASP A 41 -15.40 4.12 -0.34
C ASP A 41 -14.31 4.46 0.70
N PHE A 42 -13.51 5.52 0.45
CA PHE A 42 -12.43 5.99 1.31
C PHE A 42 -12.93 6.22 2.74
N ASN A 43 -12.40 5.43 3.68
CA ASN A 43 -12.81 5.46 5.07
C ASN A 43 -11.60 5.33 6.03
N HIS A 44 -11.83 5.13 7.33
CA HIS A 44 -10.76 5.06 8.33
C HIS A 44 -9.97 3.74 8.33
N GLN A 45 -10.35 2.75 7.51
CA GLN A 45 -9.78 1.41 7.43
C GLN A 45 -9.55 1.03 5.96
N ASN A 46 -8.74 1.80 5.26
CA ASN A 46 -8.41 1.48 3.87
C ASN A 46 -7.28 0.46 3.83
N VAL A 47 -7.52 -0.62 3.09
CA VAL A 47 -6.53 -1.65 2.85
C VAL A 47 -6.35 -1.83 1.34
N LEU A 48 -5.21 -1.40 0.82
CA LEU A 48 -4.87 -1.61 -0.59
C LEU A 48 -4.16 -2.96 -0.77
N PHE A 49 -4.57 -3.70 -1.81
CA PHE A 49 -3.85 -4.86 -2.30
C PHE A 49 -2.68 -4.45 -3.18
N ASP A 50 -2.87 -3.42 -4.01
CA ASP A 50 -1.87 -3.04 -5.00
C ASP A 50 -1.99 -1.55 -5.34
N ILE A 51 -0.86 -0.96 -5.74
CA ILE A 51 -0.79 0.38 -6.30
C ILE A 51 0.00 0.28 -7.58
N ARG A 52 -0.66 0.60 -8.70
CA ARG A 52 -0.05 0.51 -10.03
C ARG A 52 0.07 1.88 -10.66
N PHE A 53 1.19 2.12 -11.33
CA PHE A 53 1.50 3.35 -12.04
C PHE A 53 1.66 3.05 -13.52
N PHE A 54 1.08 3.90 -14.37
CA PHE A 54 1.16 3.79 -15.82
C PHE A 54 1.34 5.19 -16.40
N ASP A 55 2.25 5.33 -17.36
CA ASP A 55 2.33 6.55 -18.17
C ASP A 55 1.20 6.55 -19.21
N SER A 56 0.62 7.73 -19.44
CA SER A 56 -0.40 7.98 -20.46
C SER A 56 -0.15 9.34 -21.12
N ASP A 57 -0.90 9.62 -22.19
CA ASP A 57 -0.86 10.93 -22.86
C ASP A 57 -1.27 12.10 -21.93
N ASP A 58 -2.08 11.83 -20.91
CA ASP A 58 -2.62 12.83 -19.96
C ASP A 58 -1.77 12.95 -18.67
N GLY A 59 -0.66 12.20 -18.58
CA GLY A 59 0.22 12.14 -17.41
C GLY A 59 0.29 10.74 -16.79
N ILE A 60 0.70 10.67 -15.52
CA ILE A 60 0.88 9.43 -14.76
C ILE A 60 -0.46 9.02 -14.14
N HIS A 61 -0.98 7.86 -14.55
CA HIS A 61 -2.15 7.22 -13.96
C HIS A 61 -1.72 6.32 -12.81
N THR A 62 -2.26 6.58 -11.63
CA THR A 62 -2.13 5.76 -10.44
C THR A 62 -3.45 5.06 -10.17
N ILE A 63 -3.46 3.74 -10.17
CA ILE A 63 -4.62 2.91 -9.80
C ILE A 63 -4.41 2.36 -8.39
N LEU A 64 -5.38 2.61 -7.52
CA LEU A 64 -5.45 2.09 -6.16
C LEU A 64 -6.36 0.87 -6.16
N ASP A 65 -5.77 -0.33 -6.10
CA ASP A 65 -6.51 -1.58 -6.03
C ASP A 65 -6.69 -1.99 -4.57
N THR A 66 -7.94 -2.20 -4.17
CA THR A 66 -8.38 -2.25 -2.77
C THR A 66 -8.89 -3.63 -2.41
N SER A 67 -8.44 -4.11 -1.27
CA SER A 67 -9.10 -5.22 -0.58
C SER A 67 -10.33 -4.76 0.20
N TYR A 68 -10.30 -3.52 0.72
CA TYR A 68 -11.37 -2.93 1.49
C TYR A 68 -11.23 -1.40 1.53
N GLY A 69 -12.29 -0.69 1.16
CA GLY A 69 -12.45 0.73 1.46
C GLY A 69 -11.68 1.74 0.62
N LEU A 70 -10.95 1.39 -0.44
CA LEU A 70 -10.35 2.45 -1.29
C LEU A 70 -10.13 2.06 -2.73
N ASN A 71 -11.16 2.15 -3.56
CA ASN A 71 -10.97 2.00 -5.00
C ASN A 71 -10.78 3.37 -5.62
N GLY A 72 -9.71 3.57 -6.35
CA GLY A 72 -9.42 4.90 -6.83
C GLY A 72 -8.45 5.00 -7.97
N GLU A 73 -8.49 6.16 -8.58
CA GLU A 73 -7.62 6.56 -9.67
C GLU A 73 -7.14 7.99 -9.41
N ILE A 74 -5.85 8.23 -9.61
CA ILE A 74 -5.23 9.55 -9.56
C ILE A 74 -4.46 9.75 -10.87
N VAL A 75 -4.71 10.83 -11.57
CA VAL A 75 -3.93 11.25 -12.75
C VAL A 75 -3.17 12.51 -12.39
N SER A 76 -1.86 12.51 -12.60
CA SER A 76 -0.97 13.59 -12.18
C SER A 76 0.22 13.75 -13.12
N SER A 77 0.82 14.94 -13.20
CA SER A 77 2.03 15.16 -13.98
C SER A 77 3.28 14.51 -13.36
N GLU A 78 3.31 14.33 -12.04
CA GLU A 78 4.47 13.78 -11.34
C GLU A 78 4.05 13.02 -10.09
N VAL A 79 4.76 11.92 -9.80
CA VAL A 79 4.66 11.16 -8.56
C VAL A 79 6.03 11.03 -7.92
N GLN A 80 6.14 11.41 -6.65
CA GLN A 80 7.36 11.31 -5.86
C GLN A 80 7.18 10.33 -4.71
N VAL A 81 8.21 9.52 -4.47
CA VAL A 81 8.33 8.68 -3.29
C VAL A 81 9.24 9.40 -2.29
N GLU A 82 8.68 9.80 -1.16
CA GLU A 82 9.46 10.37 -0.06
C GLU A 82 10.21 9.28 0.74
N PRO A 83 11.24 9.66 1.53
CA PRO A 83 12.10 8.70 2.20
C PRO A 83 11.34 7.66 3.01
N ILE A 84 11.74 6.40 2.83
CA ILE A 84 11.11 5.25 3.47
C ILE A 84 11.62 5.14 4.91
N GLU A 85 10.71 5.17 5.89
CA GLU A 85 11.04 4.78 7.26
C GLU A 85 10.86 3.26 7.38
N VAL A 86 11.98 2.52 7.38
CA VAL A 86 11.98 1.06 7.57
C VAL A 86 12.12 0.77 9.06
N THR A 87 11.16 0.05 9.62
CA THR A 87 11.24 -0.45 10.99
C THR A 87 11.39 -1.97 10.95
N ILE A 88 12.42 -2.49 11.63
CA ILE A 88 12.65 -3.93 11.82
C ILE A 88 12.25 -4.26 13.25
N GLY A 89 11.20 -5.06 13.44
CA GLY A 89 10.70 -5.38 14.78
C GLY A 89 10.10 -6.78 14.90
N CYS A 90 10.49 -7.52 15.95
CA CYS A 90 9.94 -8.83 16.29
C CYS A 90 8.52 -8.68 16.88
N TYR A 91 7.49 -9.06 16.13
CA TYR A 91 6.12 -9.19 16.64
C TYR A 91 5.65 -10.64 16.50
N ARG A 92 5.16 -11.21 17.60
CA ARG A 92 4.47 -12.51 17.64
C ARG A 92 2.96 -12.28 17.54
N ASN A 93 2.32 -12.97 16.60
CA ASN A 93 0.87 -13.09 16.37
C ASN A 93 0.20 -11.98 15.55
N MET A 94 0.03 -12.23 14.24
CA MET A 94 -1.06 -11.67 13.44
C MET A 94 -1.73 -12.79 12.63
N SER A 95 -3.06 -12.78 12.56
CA SER A 95 -3.86 -13.86 11.95
C SER A 95 -3.73 -13.91 10.43
N PRO A 96 -3.76 -15.10 9.79
CA PRO A 96 -3.53 -15.25 8.37
C PRO A 96 -4.80 -14.88 7.58
N ARG A 97 -4.83 -13.69 6.98
CA ARG A 97 -5.68 -13.42 5.82
C ARG A 97 -4.81 -12.85 4.70
N TRP A 98 -4.79 -13.60 3.61
CA TRP A 98 -4.00 -13.39 2.41
C TRP A 98 -4.29 -12.03 1.78
N GLY A 99 -3.23 -11.27 1.50
CA GLY A 99 -3.30 -9.94 0.90
C GLY A 99 -2.14 -9.07 1.35
N PHE A 100 -1.51 -8.37 0.41
CA PHE A 100 -0.79 -7.14 0.78
C PHE A 100 -1.78 -6.25 1.52
N CYS A 101 -1.47 -5.88 2.77
CA CYS A 101 -2.35 -5.07 3.60
C CYS A 101 -1.73 -3.68 3.71
N VAL A 102 -1.92 -2.82 2.72
CA VAL A 102 -1.46 -1.43 2.80
C VAL A 102 -2.45 -0.62 3.63
N ILE A 103 -2.09 -0.28 4.86
CA ILE A 103 -2.90 0.60 5.71
C ILE A 103 -2.53 2.04 5.40
N ILE A 104 -3.53 2.85 5.04
CA ILE A 104 -3.35 4.30 4.90
C ILE A 104 -3.51 4.93 6.28
N CYS A 105 -2.43 5.54 6.79
CA CYS A 105 -2.46 6.29 8.04
C CYS A 105 -2.70 7.77 7.75
N HIS A 106 -3.69 8.36 8.43
CA HIS A 106 -4.00 9.79 8.40
C HIS A 106 -3.04 10.59 9.28
#